data_AF-A0A537D0C6-F1
#
_entry.id   AF-A0A537D0C6-F1
#
_cell.length_a   1.000
_cell.length_b   1.000
_cell.length_c   1.000
_cell.angle_alpha   90.00
_cell.angle_beta   90.00
_cell.angle_gamma   90.00
#
_symmetry.space_group_name_H-M   'P 1'
#
loop_
_entity.id
_entity.type
_entity.pdbx_description
1 polymer ?
#
loop_
_entity_poly.entity_id
_entity_poly.type
_entity_poly.pdbx_seq_one_letter_code
_entity_poly.pdbx_strand_id
1 'polypeptide(L)'
;MKRILLIAMLVAPLALADPNPQDVQKLMQRDFHARGQAGMDRVVQDGLQRLCTESGDKPPAELAKSLEADQMKTIVFPEGSLMGDWKRGERIAQNGRGLQWTDKPGDAAGGSCYNCHQL
;
A
#
# COMPACT_ATOMS: atom_id res chain seq x y z
N MET A 1 -48.25 42.97 25.67
CA MET A 1 -48.23 41.90 24.65
C MET A 1 -46.93 41.99 23.85
N LYS A 2 -45.93 41.15 24.13
CA LYS A 2 -44.78 40.90 23.25
C LYS A 2 -44.13 39.60 23.71
N ARG A 3 -44.53 38.48 23.11
CA ARG A 3 -43.86 37.18 23.29
C ARG A 3 -42.69 37.16 22.33
N ILE A 4 -41.47 37.27 22.87
CA ILE A 4 -40.24 37.09 22.11
C ILE A 4 -40.05 35.57 21.96
N LEU A 5 -40.23 35.04 20.76
CA LEU A 5 -39.83 33.67 20.42
C LEU A 5 -38.31 33.67 20.21
N LEU A 6 -37.57 33.05 21.12
CA LEU A 6 -36.19 32.65 20.89
C LEU A 6 -36.19 31.41 19.98
N ILE A 7 -35.80 31.60 18.72
CA ILE A 7 -35.47 30.49 17.82
C ILE A 7 -34.04 30.08 18.15
N ALA A 8 -33.88 28.98 18.88
CA ALA A 8 -32.60 28.32 19.04
C ALA A 8 -32.24 27.63 17.71
N MET A 9 -31.35 28.22 16.92
CA MET A 9 -30.68 27.50 15.83
C MET A 9 -29.77 26.44 16.48
N LEU A 10 -30.18 25.18 16.44
CA LEU A 10 -29.26 24.06 16.59
C LEU A 10 -28.35 24.05 15.36
N VAL A 11 -27.20 24.71 15.48
CA VAL A 11 -26.05 24.38 14.63
C VAL A 11 -25.52 23.06 15.17
N ALA A 12 -26.02 21.94 14.63
CA ALA A 12 -25.35 20.68 14.83
C ALA A 12 -23.95 20.82 14.22
N PRO A 13 -22.86 20.60 14.98
CA PRO A 13 -21.58 20.44 14.34
C PRO A 13 -21.72 19.21 13.44
N LEU A 14 -21.58 19.40 12.13
CA LEU A 14 -21.14 18.33 11.25
C LEU A 14 -19.82 17.85 11.87
N ALA A 15 -19.91 16.86 12.76
CA ALA A 15 -18.77 16.03 13.09
C ALA A 15 -18.24 15.58 11.72
N LEU A 16 -17.07 16.09 11.34
CA LEU A 16 -16.37 15.65 10.15
C LEU A 16 -16.16 14.15 10.35
N ALA A 17 -17.00 13.33 9.72
CA ALA A 17 -16.80 11.90 9.71
C ALA A 17 -15.39 11.65 9.18
N ASP A 18 -14.67 10.70 9.79
CA ASP A 18 -13.38 10.29 9.26
C ASP A 18 -13.54 9.87 7.80
N PRO A 19 -12.59 10.24 6.92
CA PRO A 19 -12.68 9.92 5.51
C PRO A 19 -12.75 8.40 5.32
N ASN A 20 -13.72 7.96 4.52
CA ASN A 20 -13.80 6.55 4.14
C ASN A 20 -12.69 6.21 3.12
N PRO A 21 -12.44 4.91 2.82
CA PRO A 21 -11.41 4.52 1.86
C PRO A 21 -11.54 5.18 0.48
N GLN A 22 -12.76 5.44 0.01
CA GLN A 22 -12.99 6.11 -1.28
C GLN A 22 -12.59 7.59 -1.24
N ASP A 23 -12.83 8.28 -0.13
CA ASP A 23 -12.40 9.66 0.07
C ASP A 23 -10.87 9.75 0.11
N VAL A 24 -10.22 8.83 0.82
CA VAL A 24 -8.75 8.73 0.84
C VAL A 24 -8.19 8.46 -0.56
N GLN A 25 -8.78 7.52 -1.31
CA GLN A 25 -8.33 7.23 -2.69
C GLN A 25 -8.46 8.45 -3.61
N LYS A 26 -9.55 9.23 -3.50
CA LYS A 26 -9.73 10.47 -4.27
C LYS A 26 -8.68 11.52 -3.90
N LEU A 27 -8.38 11.68 -2.60
CA LEU A 27 -7.33 12.58 -2.13
C LEU A 27 -5.96 12.16 -2.69
N MET A 28 -5.62 10.86 -2.63
CA MET A 28 -4.38 10.34 -3.21
C MET A 28 -4.29 10.61 -4.72
N GLN A 29 -5.36 10.38 -5.48
CA GLN A 29 -5.38 10.65 -6.92
C GLN A 29 -5.28 12.14 -7.26
N ARG A 30 -5.80 13.02 -6.40
CA ARG A 30 -5.74 14.47 -6.57
C ARG A 30 -4.33 15.01 -6.30
N ASP A 31 -3.71 14.55 -5.21
CA ASP A 31 -2.52 15.20 -4.64
C ASP A 31 -1.20 14.56 -5.09
N PHE A 32 -1.20 13.29 -5.47
CA PHE A 32 0.00 12.64 -6.02
C PHE A 32 0.10 12.88 -7.52
N HIS A 33 1.34 13.00 -7.99
CA HIS A 33 1.66 13.17 -9.41
C HIS A 33 2.78 12.20 -9.80
N ALA A 34 2.67 11.65 -11.01
CA ALA A 34 3.69 10.77 -11.57
C ALA A 34 5.03 11.53 -11.71
N ARG A 35 6.13 10.84 -11.42
CA ARG A 35 7.49 11.38 -11.55
C ARG A 35 8.50 10.29 -11.85
N GLY A 36 9.31 10.51 -12.90
CA GLY A 36 10.29 9.52 -13.33
C GLY A 36 9.60 8.19 -13.68
N GLN A 37 10.09 7.09 -13.10
CA GLN A 37 9.50 5.76 -13.27
C GLN A 37 8.33 5.44 -12.32
N ALA A 38 7.99 6.35 -11.40
CA ALA A 38 6.87 6.18 -10.48
C ALA A 38 5.59 6.76 -11.11
N GLY A 39 4.77 5.87 -11.69
CA GLY A 39 3.48 6.19 -12.27
C GLY A 39 2.35 6.27 -11.22
N MET A 40 1.19 6.79 -11.65
CA MET A 40 -0.01 6.91 -10.80
C MET A 40 -0.70 5.57 -10.54
N ASP A 41 -0.35 4.51 -11.28
CA ASP A 41 -0.78 3.14 -11.00
C ASP A 41 -0.36 2.68 -9.59
N ARG A 42 0.76 3.20 -9.07
CA ARG A 42 1.29 2.83 -7.75
C ARG A 42 0.47 3.35 -6.56
N VAL A 43 -0.46 4.28 -6.77
CA VAL A 43 -1.41 4.75 -5.73
C VAL A 43 -2.77 4.06 -5.82
N VAL A 44 -2.90 3.08 -6.73
CA VAL A 44 -4.11 2.27 -6.87
C VAL A 44 -3.87 0.95 -6.16
N GLN A 45 -4.65 0.69 -5.11
CA GLN A 45 -4.56 -0.57 -4.38
C GLN A 45 -5.23 -1.71 -5.13
N ASP A 46 -4.55 -2.84 -5.21
CA ASP A 46 -5.18 -4.11 -5.57
C ASP A 46 -6.12 -4.63 -4.46
N GLY A 47 -6.80 -5.75 -4.71
CA GLY A 47 -7.76 -6.32 -3.76
C GLY A 47 -7.13 -6.78 -2.44
N LEU A 48 -5.91 -7.30 -2.48
CA LEU A 48 -5.19 -7.77 -1.29
C LEU A 48 -4.73 -6.57 -0.44
N GLN A 49 -4.12 -5.58 -1.06
CA GLN A 49 -3.67 -4.34 -0.41
C GLN A 49 -4.83 -3.59 0.26
N ARG A 50 -5.99 -3.51 -0.43
CA ARG A 50 -7.19 -2.88 0.13
C ARG A 50 -7.68 -3.61 1.37
N LEU A 51 -7.73 -4.95 1.33
CA LEU A 51 -8.13 -5.73 2.50
C LEU A 51 -7.19 -5.50 3.70
N CYS A 52 -5.87 -5.53 3.48
CA CYS A 52 -4.91 -5.27 4.56
C CYS A 52 -5.11 -3.88 5.16
N THR A 53 -5.38 -2.88 4.31
CA THR A 53 -5.67 -1.50 4.76
C THR A 53 -6.94 -1.43 5.60
N GLU A 54 -8.05 -1.99 5.10
CA GLU A 54 -9.36 -1.94 5.78
C GLU A 54 -9.40 -2.75 7.07
N SER A 55 -8.59 -3.80 7.16
CA SER A 55 -8.50 -4.66 8.35
C SER A 55 -7.41 -4.25 9.35
N GLY A 56 -6.59 -3.24 9.04
CA GLY A 56 -5.42 -2.89 9.84
C GLY A 56 -4.46 -4.08 10.00
N ASP A 57 -4.18 -4.77 8.89
CA ASP A 57 -3.37 -5.99 8.78
C ASP A 57 -3.89 -7.18 9.60
N LYS A 58 -5.19 -7.19 9.93
CA LYS A 58 -5.86 -8.27 10.69
C LYS A 58 -7.09 -8.80 9.95
N PRO A 59 -6.92 -9.36 8.74
CA PRO A 59 -8.05 -9.87 7.96
C PRO A 59 -8.73 -11.06 8.66
N PRO A 60 -10.03 -11.31 8.41
CA PRO A 60 -10.70 -12.52 8.88
C PRO A 60 -9.97 -13.79 8.42
N ALA A 61 -9.83 -14.78 9.30
CA ALA A 61 -8.99 -15.96 9.06
C ALA A 61 -9.33 -16.72 7.77
N GLU A 62 -10.62 -16.93 7.48
CA GLU A 62 -11.05 -17.62 6.26
C GLU A 62 -10.68 -16.84 4.99
N LEU A 63 -10.77 -15.50 5.04
CA LEU A 63 -10.39 -14.65 3.92
C LEU A 63 -8.87 -14.62 3.73
N ALA A 64 -8.11 -14.54 4.82
CA ALA A 64 -6.66 -14.62 4.79
C ALA A 64 -6.18 -15.92 4.14
N LYS A 65 -6.77 -17.06 4.55
CA LYS A 65 -6.46 -18.38 4.00
C LYS A 65 -6.77 -18.50 2.51
N SER A 66 -7.91 -17.97 2.07
CA SER A 66 -8.26 -17.95 0.63
C SER A 66 -7.24 -17.13 -0.16
N LEU A 67 -6.85 -15.97 0.36
CA LEU A 67 -5.90 -15.08 -0.30
C LEU A 67 -4.49 -15.66 -0.35
N GLU A 68 -4.01 -16.30 0.73
CA GLU A 68 -2.75 -17.03 0.70
C GLU A 68 -2.74 -18.10 -0.41
N ALA A 69 -3.83 -18.87 -0.54
CA ALA A 69 -3.95 -19.86 -1.61
C ALA A 69 -3.95 -19.23 -3.00
N ASP A 70 -4.57 -18.06 -3.16
CA ASP A 70 -4.58 -17.34 -4.44
C ASP A 70 -3.22 -16.73 -4.77
N GLN A 71 -2.52 -16.14 -3.80
CA GLN A 71 -1.17 -15.59 -3.98
C GLN A 71 -0.15 -16.70 -4.26
N MET A 72 -0.28 -17.87 -3.63
CA MET A 72 0.58 -19.03 -3.89
C MET A 72 0.54 -19.47 -5.36
N LYS A 73 -0.64 -19.37 -6.02
CA LYS A 73 -0.80 -19.71 -7.45
C LYS A 73 -0.08 -18.72 -8.38
N THR A 74 0.30 -17.54 -7.90
CA THR A 74 1.02 -16.53 -8.69
C THR A 74 2.53 -16.74 -8.70
N ILE A 75 3.05 -17.61 -7.82
CA ILE A 75 4.48 -17.88 -7.72
C ILE A 75 4.95 -18.68 -8.94
N VAL A 76 5.82 -18.07 -9.73
CA VAL A 76 6.49 -18.73 -10.86
C VAL A 76 7.81 -19.32 -10.38
N PHE A 77 7.92 -20.64 -10.37
CA PHE A 77 9.16 -21.33 -10.04
C PHE A 77 10.10 -21.42 -11.24
N PRO A 78 11.43 -21.36 -11.02
CA PRO A 78 12.39 -21.59 -12.09
C PRO A 78 12.38 -23.07 -12.50
N GLU A 79 12.68 -23.32 -13.77
CA GLU A 79 13.05 -24.66 -14.22
C GLU A 79 14.46 -24.99 -13.67
N GLY A 80 14.55 -25.93 -12.73
CA GLY A 80 15.82 -26.38 -12.16
C GLY A 80 16.09 -25.90 -10.73
N SER A 81 17.31 -25.42 -10.47
CA SER A 81 17.78 -25.11 -9.11
C SER A 81 17.08 -23.87 -8.53
N LEU A 82 16.59 -23.99 -7.29
CA LEU A 82 16.13 -22.86 -6.48
C LEU A 82 17.30 -22.04 -5.89
N MET A 83 18.52 -22.57 -5.94
CA MET A 83 19.72 -21.94 -5.38
C MET A 83 20.60 -21.36 -6.48
N GLY A 84 20.93 -20.08 -6.32
CA GLY A 84 21.86 -19.34 -7.18
C GLY A 84 23.24 -19.15 -6.55
N ASP A 85 23.96 -18.12 -7.02
CA ASP A 85 25.25 -17.71 -6.46
C ASP A 85 25.06 -16.81 -5.24
N TRP A 86 25.47 -17.32 -4.07
CA TRP A 86 25.31 -16.61 -2.79
C TRP A 86 26.01 -15.24 -2.77
N LYS A 87 27.13 -15.06 -3.49
CA LYS A 87 27.82 -13.75 -3.55
C LYS A 87 26.99 -12.71 -4.29
N ARG A 88 26.15 -13.14 -5.24
CA ARG A 88 25.16 -12.27 -5.91
C ARG A 88 23.98 -12.02 -4.98
N GLY A 89 23.53 -13.04 -4.27
CA GLY A 89 22.50 -12.92 -3.23
C GLY A 89 22.84 -11.86 -2.18
N GLU A 90 24.07 -11.85 -1.66
CA GLU A 90 24.52 -10.85 -0.69
C GLU A 90 24.40 -9.41 -1.23
N ARG A 91 24.76 -9.19 -2.50
CA ARG A 91 24.60 -7.86 -3.12
C ARG A 91 23.13 -7.45 -3.25
N ILE A 92 22.23 -8.40 -3.51
CA ILE A 92 20.78 -8.14 -3.54
C ILE A 92 20.29 -7.80 -2.13
N ALA A 93 20.75 -8.52 -1.11
CA ALA A 93 20.36 -8.33 0.28
C ALA A 93 20.77 -6.96 0.82
N GLN A 94 21.97 -6.48 0.46
CA GLN A 94 22.50 -5.18 0.85
C GLN A 94 21.92 -4.01 0.06
N ASN A 95 21.51 -4.23 -1.20
CA ASN A 95 21.05 -3.16 -2.06
C ASN A 95 19.65 -2.67 -1.63
N GLY A 96 19.56 -1.44 -1.13
CA GLY A 96 18.31 -0.76 -0.78
C GLY A 96 17.79 0.22 -1.83
N ARG A 97 18.39 0.27 -3.03
CA ARG A 97 17.96 1.14 -4.13
C ARG A 97 17.03 0.42 -5.11
N GLY A 98 16.34 1.20 -5.94
CA GLY A 98 15.53 0.72 -7.05
C GLY A 98 14.09 1.21 -6.96
N LEU A 99 13.50 1.40 -8.14
CA LEU A 99 12.10 1.75 -8.33
C LEU A 99 11.65 3.09 -7.70
N GLN A 100 12.52 3.89 -7.08
CA GLN A 100 12.14 5.22 -6.58
C GLN A 100 11.91 6.21 -7.74
N TRP A 101 11.21 7.32 -7.47
CA TRP A 101 10.99 8.37 -8.47
C TRP A 101 12.27 9.09 -8.90
N THR A 102 13.34 8.99 -8.11
CA THR A 102 14.70 9.50 -8.40
C THR A 102 15.61 8.49 -9.08
N ASP A 103 15.27 7.20 -9.04
CA ASP A 103 16.09 6.15 -9.67
C ASP A 103 15.91 6.19 -11.18
N LYS A 104 16.97 5.83 -11.93
CA LYS A 104 16.86 5.77 -13.39
C LYS A 104 16.06 4.54 -13.80
N PRO A 105 15.21 4.63 -14.83
CA PRO A 105 14.56 3.46 -15.40
C PRO A 105 15.60 2.43 -15.85
N GLY A 106 15.40 1.16 -15.47
CA GLY A 106 16.30 0.07 -15.82
C GLY A 106 17.45 -0.18 -14.83
N ASP A 107 17.65 0.68 -13.82
CA ASP A 107 18.57 0.38 -12.72
C ASP A 107 18.09 -0.86 -11.94
N ALA A 108 19.02 -1.71 -11.52
CA ALA A 108 18.71 -2.92 -10.78
C ALA A 108 18.10 -2.60 -9.40
N ALA A 109 16.91 -3.14 -9.12
CA ALA A 109 16.29 -3.06 -7.82
C ALA A 109 16.87 -4.12 -6.86
N GLY A 110 17.15 -3.71 -5.63
CA GLY A 110 17.61 -4.60 -4.57
C GLY A 110 16.48 -5.13 -3.68
N GLY A 111 16.83 -6.07 -2.80
CA GLY A 111 15.90 -6.68 -1.85
C GLY A 111 15.80 -5.95 -0.51
N SER A 112 16.77 -5.06 -0.22
CA SER A 112 16.81 -4.26 1.01
C SER A 112 16.69 -5.07 2.32
N CYS A 113 17.15 -6.32 2.31
CA CYS A 113 16.85 -7.32 3.33
C CYS A 113 17.38 -6.94 4.73
N TYR A 114 18.56 -6.32 4.78
CA TYR A 114 19.18 -5.87 6.04
C TYR A 114 18.44 -4.72 6.74
N ASN A 115 17.43 -4.10 6.12
CA ASN A 115 16.58 -3.12 6.80
C ASN A 115 15.64 -3.77 7.83
N CYS A 116 15.38 -5.07 7.70
CA CYS A 116 14.41 -5.79 8.53
C CYS A 116 14.99 -7.02 9.22
N HIS A 117 16.06 -7.61 8.67
CA HIS A 117 16.61 -8.88 9.16
C HIS A 117 18.11 -8.78 9.44
N GLN A 118 18.54 -9.42 10.53
CA GLN A 118 19.92 -9.83 10.71
C GLN A 118 20.13 -11.14 9.95
N LEU A 119 20.82 -11.07 8.80
CA LEU A 119 21.18 -12.24 7.97
C LEU A 119 22.58 -12.77 8.29
#